data_AF-A0A0N5BUQ8-F1
#
_entry.id   AF-A0A0N5BUQ8-F1
#
_cell.length_a   1.000
_cell.length_b   1.000
_cell.length_c   1.000
_cell.angle_alpha   90.00
_cell.angle_beta   90.00
_cell.angle_gamma   90.00
#
_symmetry.space_group_name_H-M   'P 1'
#
loop_
_entity.id
_entity.type
_entity.pdbx_description
1 polymer ?
#
loop_
_entity_poly.entity_id
_entity_poly.type
_entity_poly.pdbx_seq_one_letter_code
_entity_poly.pdbx_strand_id
1 'polypeptide(L)'
;MGCLFNIVAIALVVKKRNESQNKYYTFMLFLQFGLAIISIIVIGYLRLYLYVIDKYLVMFLRPLDHPLSNDFIHISLISFVIFLLYFNITIPTGLIAARFSIVCTNNGFKRNSIIRVLVPCITLTIIQAASITFPFTEHVSSNIIINAIKKYNIESDILTESTIAFGSKISDLKFLLVFIVVPTYFTVNYFFIIYFVRKYKLYIKEHKDIISTQTEKINKEFMTILIVQAFTPA
;
A
#
# COMPACT_ATOMS: atom_id res chain seq x y z
N MET A 1 -0.09 -15.30 -9.83
CA MET A 1 1.21 -15.60 -9.18
C MET A 1 1.37 -14.97 -7.80
N GLY A 2 0.97 -13.71 -7.57
CA GLY A 2 1.17 -13.01 -6.29
C GLY A 2 0.63 -13.74 -5.04
N CYS A 3 -0.59 -14.28 -5.06
CA CYS A 3 -1.13 -15.04 -3.93
C CYS A 3 -0.29 -16.27 -3.57
N LEU A 4 0.19 -17.00 -4.58
CA LEU A 4 0.92 -18.26 -4.39
C LEU A 4 2.29 -17.99 -3.74
N PHE A 5 3.00 -16.95 -4.17
CA PHE A 5 4.26 -16.52 -3.54
C PHE A 5 4.06 -15.98 -2.12
N ASN A 6 2.99 -15.21 -1.86
CA ASN A 6 2.70 -14.73 -0.50
C ASN A 6 2.33 -15.87 0.46
N ILE A 7 1.58 -16.88 0.00
CA ILE A 7 1.27 -18.08 0.79
C ILE A 7 2.55 -18.86 1.11
N VAL A 8 3.43 -19.07 0.12
CA VAL A 8 4.73 -19.72 0.32
C VAL A 8 5.59 -18.91 1.30
N ALA A 9 5.60 -17.58 1.20
CA ALA A 9 6.33 -16.71 2.12
C ALA A 9 5.81 -16.83 3.56
N ILE A 10 4.48 -16.86 3.78
CA ILE A 10 3.89 -17.10 5.10
C ILE A 10 4.29 -18.47 5.64
N ALA A 11 4.20 -19.53 4.82
CA ALA A 11 4.59 -20.88 5.22
C ALA A 11 6.07 -20.95 5.66
N LEU A 12 6.97 -20.27 4.93
CA LEU A 12 8.38 -20.17 5.28
C LEU A 12 8.63 -19.37 6.57
N VAL A 13 7.90 -18.26 6.77
CA VAL A 13 7.98 -17.44 7.98
C VAL A 13 7.50 -18.22 9.21
N VAL A 14 6.40 -18.96 9.09
CA VAL A 14 5.89 -19.83 10.17
C VAL A 14 6.87 -20.96 10.49
N LYS A 15 7.46 -21.60 9.47
CA LYS A 15 8.46 -22.66 9.66
C LYS A 15 9.72 -22.14 10.36
N LYS A 16 10.23 -20.96 9.99
CA LYS A 16 11.42 -20.34 10.61
C LYS A 16 11.18 -19.68 11.97
N ARG A 17 9.92 -19.42 12.36
CA ARG A 17 9.59 -18.87 13.69
C ARG A 17 10.09 -19.74 14.84
N ASN A 18 10.24 -21.05 14.62
CA ASN A 18 10.75 -21.99 15.61
C ASN A 18 12.28 -21.90 15.80
N GLU A 19 13.01 -21.21 14.92
CA GLU A 19 14.45 -21.01 14.98
C GLU A 19 14.77 -19.54 15.32
N SER A 20 14.80 -19.21 16.62
CA SER A 20 15.42 -18.01 17.24
C SER A 20 15.11 -16.61 16.67
N GLN A 21 14.14 -16.46 15.76
CA GLN A 21 13.77 -15.14 15.20
C GLN A 21 12.96 -14.30 16.19
N ASN A 22 13.14 -12.97 16.11
CA ASN A 22 12.38 -12.05 16.94
C ASN A 22 10.87 -12.13 16.61
N LYS A 23 10.07 -12.61 17.57
CA LYS A 23 8.61 -12.81 17.47
C LYS A 23 7.86 -11.60 16.88
N TYR A 24 8.29 -10.39 17.22
CA TYR A 24 7.65 -9.14 16.83
C TYR A 24 7.93 -8.76 15.38
N TYR A 25 9.13 -9.07 14.90
CA TYR A 25 9.47 -8.92 13.48
C TYR A 25 8.74 -9.95 12.62
N THR A 26 8.68 -11.19 13.08
CA THR A 26 7.88 -12.26 12.45
C THR A 26 6.41 -11.87 12.34
N PHE A 27 5.85 -11.22 13.37
CA PHE A 27 4.48 -10.69 13.32
C PHE A 27 4.29 -9.62 12.23
N MET A 28 5.24 -8.69 12.08
CA MET A 28 5.17 -7.68 11.00
C MET A 28 5.26 -8.31 9.60
N LEU A 29 6.10 -9.33 9.42
CA LEU A 29 6.17 -10.08 8.16
C LEU A 29 4.84 -10.79 7.88
N PHE A 30 4.24 -11.43 8.89
CA PHE A 30 2.92 -12.05 8.74
C PHE A 30 1.86 -11.01 8.36
N LEU A 31 1.90 -9.81 8.95
CA LEU A 31 1.00 -8.71 8.60
C LEU A 31 1.20 -8.25 7.16
N GLN A 32 2.44 -8.07 6.69
CA GLN A 32 2.76 -7.70 5.31
C GLN A 32 2.17 -8.72 4.33
N PHE A 33 2.53 -10.00 4.48
CA PHE A 33 2.09 -11.02 3.52
C PHE A 33 0.59 -11.29 3.61
N GLY A 34 0.01 -11.25 4.82
CA GLY A 34 -1.42 -11.40 5.02
C GLY A 34 -2.21 -10.29 4.34
N LEU A 35 -1.81 -9.03 4.52
CA LEU A 35 -2.46 -7.90 3.86
C LEU A 35 -2.21 -7.89 2.35
N ALA A 36 -1.06 -8.36 1.87
CA ALA A 36 -0.83 -8.51 0.44
C ALA A 36 -1.78 -9.55 -0.19
N ILE A 37 -2.06 -10.67 0.48
CA ILE A 37 -3.05 -11.65 0.01
C ILE A 37 -4.46 -11.04 -0.01
N ILE A 38 -4.85 -10.39 1.08
CA ILE A 38 -6.15 -9.70 1.16
C ILE A 38 -6.27 -8.67 0.05
N SER A 39 -5.22 -7.87 -0.18
CA SER A 39 -5.15 -6.86 -1.22
C SER A 39 -5.36 -7.45 -2.61
N ILE A 40 -4.66 -8.53 -2.97
CA ILE A 40 -4.82 -9.18 -4.28
C ILE A 40 -6.25 -9.73 -4.46
N ILE A 41 -6.84 -10.34 -3.42
CA ILE A 41 -8.21 -10.87 -3.50
C ILE A 41 -9.21 -9.72 -3.66
N VAL A 42 -9.10 -8.69 -2.82
CA VAL A 42 -10.04 -7.56 -2.80
C VAL A 42 -9.92 -6.74 -4.08
N ILE A 43 -8.71 -6.41 -4.53
CA ILE A 43 -8.48 -5.67 -5.79
C ILE A 43 -8.89 -6.50 -7.00
N GLY A 44 -8.55 -7.78 -7.02
CA GLY A 44 -8.90 -8.69 -8.12
C GLY A 44 -10.42 -8.87 -8.28
N TYR A 45 -11.15 -8.87 -7.15
CA TYR A 45 -12.60 -8.95 -7.12
C TYR A 45 -13.26 -7.60 -7.43
N LEU A 46 -12.92 -6.54 -6.69
CA LEU A 46 -13.59 -5.23 -6.78
C LEU A 46 -13.21 -4.45 -8.04
N ARG A 47 -12.03 -4.70 -8.62
CA ARG A 47 -11.52 -4.06 -9.85
C ARG A 47 -11.80 -2.56 -9.88
N LEU A 48 -10.94 -1.79 -9.21
CA LEU A 48 -11.00 -0.34 -9.21
C LEU A 48 -10.61 0.21 -10.58
N TYR A 49 -11.49 1.00 -11.18
CA TYR A 49 -11.23 1.72 -12.42
C TYR A 49 -11.18 3.22 -12.16
N LEU A 50 -10.22 3.89 -12.82
CA LEU A 50 -10.06 5.33 -12.82
C LEU A 50 -9.94 5.81 -14.27
N TYR A 51 -10.87 6.63 -14.71
CA TYR A 51 -10.91 7.19 -16.05
C TYR A 51 -10.91 8.70 -16.03
N VAL A 52 -10.21 9.29 -16.99
CA VAL A 52 -10.34 10.71 -17.31
C VAL A 52 -11.31 10.83 -18.47
N ILE A 53 -12.49 11.38 -18.21
CA ILE A 53 -13.54 11.61 -19.21
C ILE A 53 -13.70 13.12 -19.36
N ASP A 54 -13.17 13.65 -20.46
CA ASP A 54 -13.15 15.08 -20.78
C ASP A 54 -12.50 15.92 -19.66
N LYS A 55 -13.31 16.57 -18.80
CA LYS A 55 -12.84 17.38 -17.66
C LYS A 55 -13.09 16.72 -16.30
N TYR A 56 -13.62 15.50 -16.30
CA TYR A 56 -13.97 14.76 -15.11
C TYR A 56 -12.99 13.61 -14.89
N LEU A 57 -12.62 13.42 -13.63
CA LEU A 57 -11.99 12.18 -13.19
C LEU A 57 -13.09 11.31 -12.58
N VAL A 58 -13.21 10.09 -13.07
CA VAL A 58 -14.31 9.17 -12.76
C VAL A 58 -13.74 7.88 -12.18
N MET A 59 -14.26 7.47 -11.03
CA MET A 59 -13.82 6.32 -10.27
C MET A 59 -14.99 5.40 -9.97
N PHE A 60 -14.84 4.10 -10.25
CA PHE A 60 -15.87 3.11 -9.98
C PHE A 60 -15.27 1.72 -9.70
N LEU A 61 -16.11 0.85 -9.14
CA LEU A 61 -15.82 -0.56 -8.88
C LEU A 61 -16.73 -1.42 -9.77
N ARG A 62 -16.14 -2.35 -10.54
CA ARG A 62 -16.89 -3.13 -11.55
C ARG A 62 -18.00 -4.03 -11.01
N PRO A 63 -17.85 -4.82 -9.94
CA PRO A 63 -18.93 -5.69 -9.46
C PRO A 63 -20.09 -4.92 -8.82
N LEU A 64 -20.03 -3.59 -8.82
CA LEU A 64 -20.98 -2.68 -8.19
C LEU A 64 -21.77 -1.86 -9.24
N ASP A 65 -21.92 -2.42 -10.45
CA ASP A 65 -22.74 -1.87 -11.55
C ASP A 65 -24.25 -1.80 -11.23
N HIS A 66 -24.69 -2.34 -10.10
CA HIS A 66 -26.04 -2.17 -9.57
C HIS A 66 -26.02 -1.37 -8.25
N PRO A 67 -27.00 -0.48 -8.02
CA PRO A 67 -27.06 0.33 -6.82
C PRO A 67 -27.10 -0.53 -5.57
N LEU A 68 -25.97 -0.61 -4.86
CA LEU A 68 -26.08 -0.71 -3.40
C LEU A 68 -26.83 0.55 -2.95
N SER A 69 -27.81 0.33 -2.09
CA SER A 69 -28.68 1.37 -1.51
C SER A 69 -27.95 2.52 -0.79
N ASN A 70 -26.61 2.44 -0.62
CA ASN A 70 -25.86 3.38 0.21
C ASN A 70 -24.51 3.82 -0.40
N ASP A 71 -24.44 5.09 -0.82
CA ASP A 71 -23.24 5.75 -1.36
C ASP A 71 -22.05 5.68 -0.41
N PHE A 72 -22.32 5.74 0.90
CA PHE A 72 -21.29 5.63 1.92
C PHE A 72 -20.53 4.30 1.83
N ILE A 73 -21.22 3.21 1.48
CA ILE A 73 -20.60 1.88 1.37
C ILE A 73 -19.65 1.86 0.17
N HIS A 74 -20.04 2.40 -0.97
CA HIS A 74 -19.19 2.43 -2.16
C HIS A 74 -17.93 3.26 -1.94
N ILE A 75 -18.06 4.49 -1.41
CA ILE A 75 -16.90 5.35 -1.11
C ILE A 75 -16.00 4.68 -0.08
N SER A 76 -16.57 4.03 0.94
CA SER A 76 -15.80 3.29 1.95
C SER A 76 -15.03 2.11 1.34
N LEU A 77 -15.64 1.37 0.41
CA LEU A 77 -14.97 0.26 -0.29
C LEU A 77 -13.84 0.76 -1.19
N ILE A 78 -14.07 1.85 -1.93
CA ILE A 78 -13.02 2.51 -2.73
C ILE A 78 -11.86 2.96 -1.83
N SER A 79 -12.17 3.63 -0.72
CA SER A 79 -11.16 4.09 0.24
C SER A 79 -10.39 2.91 0.85
N PHE A 80 -11.06 1.80 1.13
CA PHE A 80 -10.42 0.58 1.63
C PHE A 80 -9.49 -0.07 0.59
N VAL A 81 -9.89 -0.12 -0.68
CA VAL A 81 -9.02 -0.59 -1.78
C VAL A 81 -7.76 0.26 -1.89
N ILE A 82 -7.91 1.60 -1.86
CA ILE A 82 -6.79 2.53 -1.88
C ILE A 82 -5.90 2.33 -0.65
N PHE A 83 -6.49 2.18 0.54
CA PHE A 83 -5.75 1.86 1.76
C PHE A 83 -4.89 0.59 1.59
N LEU A 84 -5.45 -0.49 1.04
CA LEU A 84 -4.70 -1.74 0.83
C LEU A 84 -3.53 -1.57 -0.14
N LEU A 85 -3.72 -0.81 -1.23
CA LEU A 85 -2.66 -0.49 -2.19
C LEU A 85 -1.49 0.26 -1.52
N TYR A 86 -1.80 1.36 -0.81
CA TYR A 86 -0.78 2.18 -0.18
C TYR A 86 -0.18 1.53 1.07
N PHE A 87 -0.94 0.70 1.79
CA PHE A 87 -0.41 -0.03 2.94
C PHE A 87 0.70 -1.00 2.52
N ASN A 88 0.53 -1.68 1.37
CA ASN A 88 1.52 -2.57 0.79
C ASN A 88 2.83 -1.85 0.41
N ILE A 89 2.78 -0.54 0.12
CA ILE A 89 3.96 0.31 -0.10
C ILE A 89 4.61 0.73 1.24
N THR A 90 3.80 1.07 2.25
CA THR A 90 4.30 1.58 3.53
C THR A 90 4.90 0.46 4.41
N ILE A 91 4.32 -0.75 4.42
CA ILE A 91 4.72 -1.80 5.35
C ILE A 91 6.18 -2.29 5.16
N PRO A 92 6.76 -2.39 3.94
CA PRO A 92 8.18 -2.67 3.75
C PRO A 92 9.08 -1.59 4.37
N THR A 93 8.71 -0.31 4.30
CA THR A 93 9.43 0.78 4.99
C THR A 93 9.46 0.54 6.50
N GLY A 94 8.33 0.14 7.08
CA GLY A 94 8.25 -0.26 8.49
C GLY A 94 9.15 -1.45 8.83
N LEU A 95 9.23 -2.45 7.94
CA LEU A 95 10.11 -3.61 8.11
C LEU A 95 11.59 -3.27 8.03
N ILE A 96 11.98 -2.33 7.16
CA ILE A 96 13.35 -1.78 7.12
C ILE A 96 13.69 -1.12 8.46
N ALA A 97 12.79 -0.29 9.00
CA ALA A 97 12.96 0.35 10.30
C ALA A 97 13.04 -0.66 11.46
N ALA A 98 12.23 -1.72 11.40
CA ALA A 98 12.25 -2.81 12.37
C ALA A 98 13.57 -3.59 12.29
N ARG A 99 14.05 -3.90 11.09
CA ARG A 99 15.33 -4.60 10.90
C ARG A 99 16.51 -3.77 11.38
N PHE A 100 16.52 -2.48 11.08
CA PHE A 100 17.50 -1.54 11.63
C PHE A 100 17.49 -1.57 13.17
N SER A 101 16.31 -1.56 13.79
CA SER A 101 16.19 -1.61 15.25
C SER A 101 16.70 -2.93 15.84
N ILE A 102 16.50 -4.08 15.17
CA ILE A 102 17.02 -5.38 15.61
C ILE A 102 18.54 -5.45 15.55
N VAL A 103 19.13 -4.95 14.46
CA VAL A 103 20.57 -5.11 14.19
C VAL A 103 21.40 -4.03 14.85
N CYS A 104 20.93 -2.78 14.85
CA CYS A 104 21.73 -1.61 15.21
C CYS A 104 21.43 -1.05 16.59
N THR A 105 20.44 -1.59 17.33
CA THR A 105 20.10 -1.09 18.68
C THR A 105 20.15 -2.19 19.73
N ASN A 106 20.86 -1.92 20.83
CA ASN A 106 21.02 -2.84 21.96
C ASN A 106 19.70 -3.18 22.66
N ASN A 107 18.67 -2.34 22.49
CA ASN A 107 17.35 -2.54 23.08
C ASN A 107 16.52 -3.62 22.39
N GLY A 108 16.94 -4.08 21.21
CA GLY A 108 16.19 -5.03 20.38
C GLY A 108 14.84 -4.51 19.93
N PHE A 109 14.10 -5.33 19.19
CA PHE A 109 12.75 -5.01 18.74
C PHE A 109 11.72 -5.57 19.72
N LYS A 110 11.14 -4.68 20.55
CA LYS A 110 10.16 -4.99 21.60
C LYS A 110 8.74 -4.59 21.17
N ARG A 111 7.72 -4.95 21.97
CA ARG A 111 6.31 -4.57 21.73
C ARG A 111 6.11 -3.08 21.47
N ASN A 112 6.74 -2.21 22.27
CA ASN A 112 6.61 -0.76 22.10
C ASN A 112 7.26 -0.27 20.79
N SER A 113 8.31 -0.93 20.32
CA SER A 113 8.96 -0.63 19.03
C SER A 113 8.05 -0.97 17.86
N ILE A 114 7.29 -2.07 17.93
CA ILE A 114 6.28 -2.38 16.90
C ILE A 114 5.24 -1.27 16.83
N ILE A 115 4.65 -0.88 17.96
CA ILE A 115 3.59 0.13 17.98
C ILE A 115 4.12 1.44 17.39
N ARG A 116 5.34 1.82 17.75
CA ARG A 116 6.03 3.00 17.22
C ARG A 116 6.24 2.96 15.71
N VAL A 117 6.35 1.78 15.10
CA VAL A 117 6.51 1.62 13.64
C VAL A 117 5.17 1.47 12.94
N LEU A 118 4.27 0.61 13.43
CA LEU A 118 2.99 0.31 12.80
C LEU A 118 2.00 1.48 12.84
N VAL A 119 1.92 2.21 13.96
CA VAL A 119 0.95 3.31 14.08
C VAL A 119 1.19 4.39 13.02
N PRO A 120 2.42 4.91 12.83
CA PRO A 120 2.69 5.84 11.73
C PRO A 120 2.37 5.24 10.35
N CYS A 121 2.67 3.96 10.12
CA CYS A 121 2.38 3.32 8.83
C CYS A 121 0.87 3.30 8.53
N ILE A 122 0.06 2.93 9.51
CA ILE A 122 -1.40 2.88 9.38
C ILE A 122 -1.97 4.29 9.22
N THR A 123 -1.60 5.22 10.11
CA THR A 123 -2.12 6.59 10.08
C THR A 123 -1.78 7.31 8.78
N LEU A 124 -0.53 7.20 8.31
CA LEU A 124 -0.10 7.81 7.05
C LEU A 124 -0.89 7.25 5.85
N THR A 125 -1.16 5.94 5.87
CA THR A 125 -1.93 5.29 4.80
C THR A 125 -3.43 5.67 4.85
N ILE A 126 -4.02 5.81 6.04
CA ILE A 126 -5.41 6.26 6.18
C ILE A 126 -5.58 7.70 5.66
N ILE A 127 -4.67 8.60 6.05
CA ILE A 127 -4.68 9.99 5.56
C ILE A 127 -4.57 10.02 4.03
N GLN A 128 -3.71 9.18 3.46
CA GLN A 128 -3.53 9.04 2.02
C GLN A 128 -4.76 8.46 1.30
N ALA A 129 -5.44 7.47 1.89
CA ALA A 129 -6.65 6.90 1.31
C ALA A 129 -7.80 7.91 1.33
N ALA A 130 -8.00 8.57 2.48
CA ALA A 130 -9.02 9.61 2.64
C ALA A 130 -8.78 10.79 1.69
N SER A 131 -7.52 11.21 1.50
CA SER A 131 -7.15 12.31 0.61
C SER A 131 -7.51 12.03 -0.84
N ILE A 132 -7.27 10.80 -1.32
CA ILE A 132 -7.60 10.39 -2.69
C ILE A 132 -9.11 10.28 -2.89
N THR A 133 -9.86 9.79 -1.91
CA THR A 133 -11.32 9.64 -2.03
C THR A 133 -12.09 10.95 -1.81
N PHE A 134 -11.49 11.94 -1.15
CA PHE A 134 -12.15 13.19 -0.79
C PHE A 134 -12.75 13.99 -1.97
N PRO A 135 -12.13 14.05 -3.17
CA PRO A 135 -12.76 14.70 -4.32
C PRO A 135 -14.00 13.96 -4.86
N PHE A 136 -14.15 12.68 -4.57
CA PHE A 136 -15.16 11.79 -5.16
C PHE A 136 -16.41 11.65 -4.28
N THR A 137 -17.04 12.77 -3.93
CA THR A 137 -18.22 12.82 -3.05
C THR A 137 -19.55 12.72 -3.79
N GLU A 138 -19.55 12.85 -5.11
CA GLU A 138 -20.76 12.96 -5.93
C GLU A 138 -20.74 11.94 -7.06
N HIS A 139 -21.93 11.44 -7.40
CA HIS A 139 -22.13 10.59 -8.57
C HIS A 139 -21.97 11.41 -9.85
N VAL A 140 -21.27 10.81 -10.82
CA VAL A 140 -21.22 11.34 -12.18
C VAL A 140 -22.60 11.17 -12.81
N SER A 141 -23.06 12.18 -13.55
CA SER A 141 -24.31 12.05 -14.29
C SER A 141 -24.22 10.93 -15.32
N SER A 142 -25.27 10.14 -15.44
CA SER A 142 -25.38 9.06 -16.44
C SER A 142 -25.11 9.56 -17.85
N ASN A 143 -25.51 10.78 -18.18
CA ASN A 143 -25.24 11.42 -19.47
C ASN A 143 -23.73 11.55 -19.79
N ILE A 144 -22.88 11.83 -18.78
CA ILE A 144 -21.43 11.89 -18.99
C ILE A 144 -20.88 10.49 -19.30
N ILE A 145 -21.35 9.47 -18.58
CA ILE A 145 -20.95 8.07 -18.79
C ILE A 145 -21.40 7.59 -20.18
N ILE A 146 -22.66 7.80 -20.55
CA ILE A 146 -23.21 7.42 -21.87
C ILE A 146 -22.46 8.11 -23.00
N ASN A 147 -22.19 9.41 -22.86
CA ASN A 147 -21.42 10.16 -23.85
C ASN A 147 -19.98 9.66 -23.96
N ALA A 148 -19.36 9.25 -22.85
CA ALA A 148 -18.02 8.68 -22.85
C ALA A 148 -17.96 7.32 -23.54
N ILE A 149 -18.91 6.43 -23.25
CA ILE A 149 -19.02 5.11 -23.91
C ILE A 149 -19.11 5.30 -25.42
N LYS A 150 -19.99 6.20 -25.88
CA LYS A 150 -20.17 6.50 -27.31
C LYS A 150 -18.95 7.16 -27.95
N LYS A 151 -18.32 8.11 -27.25
CA LYS A 151 -17.18 8.88 -27.78
C LYS A 151 -15.90 8.07 -27.85
N TYR A 152 -15.64 7.22 -26.87
CA TYR A 152 -14.40 6.46 -26.74
C TYR A 152 -14.54 4.99 -27.14
N ASN A 153 -15.72 4.56 -27.57
CA ASN A 153 -16.04 3.17 -27.96
C ASN A 153 -15.59 2.16 -26.89
N ILE A 154 -15.94 2.44 -25.62
CA ILE A 154 -15.56 1.62 -24.48
C ILE A 154 -16.34 0.30 -24.54
N GLU A 155 -15.65 -0.82 -24.40
CA GLU A 155 -16.29 -2.15 -24.37
C GLU A 155 -17.33 -2.21 -23.24
N SER A 156 -18.52 -2.73 -23.57
CA SER A 156 -19.67 -2.74 -22.68
C SER A 156 -19.49 -3.59 -21.42
N ASP A 157 -18.43 -4.42 -21.36
CA ASP A 157 -18.12 -5.21 -20.17
C ASP A 157 -17.35 -4.40 -19.11
N ILE A 158 -16.78 -3.24 -19.45
CA ILE A 158 -15.99 -2.39 -18.55
C ILE A 158 -16.81 -1.25 -17.96
N LEU A 159 -17.62 -0.57 -18.78
CA LEU A 159 -18.43 0.58 -18.37
C LEU A 159 -19.79 0.50 -19.06
N THR A 160 -20.85 0.49 -18.27
CA THR A 160 -22.24 0.41 -18.76
C THR A 160 -23.00 1.69 -18.45
N GLU A 161 -24.14 1.90 -19.12
CA GLU A 161 -25.03 3.04 -18.83
C GLU A 161 -25.60 2.98 -17.40
N SER A 162 -25.63 1.80 -16.79
CA SER A 162 -26.03 1.57 -15.40
C SER A 162 -24.90 1.72 -14.38
N THR A 163 -23.64 1.84 -14.80
CA THR A 163 -22.51 1.88 -13.88
C THR A 163 -22.59 3.10 -12.98
N ILE A 164 -22.54 2.86 -11.68
CA ILE A 164 -22.49 3.91 -10.65
C ILE A 164 -21.04 4.30 -10.47
N ALA A 165 -20.72 5.54 -10.82
CA ALA A 165 -19.38 6.06 -10.73
C ALA A 165 -19.37 7.38 -9.96
N PHE A 166 -18.37 7.54 -9.11
CA PHE A 166 -18.09 8.81 -8.47
C PHE A 166 -17.17 9.62 -9.36
N GLY A 167 -17.37 10.92 -9.41
CA GLY A 167 -16.46 11.75 -10.17
C GLY A 167 -16.55 13.20 -9.82
N SER A 168 -15.45 13.88 -10.08
CA SER A 168 -15.34 15.30 -9.87
C SER A 168 -14.55 15.93 -11.01
N LYS A 169 -14.80 17.22 -11.23
CA LYS A 169 -14.05 17.99 -12.21
C LYS A 169 -12.60 18.04 -11.77
N ILE A 170 -11.67 17.80 -12.69
CA ILE A 170 -10.22 17.85 -12.39
C ILE A 170 -9.80 19.24 -11.89
N SER A 171 -10.52 20.29 -12.31
CA SER A 171 -10.31 21.67 -11.86
C SER A 171 -10.88 21.98 -10.47
N ASP A 172 -11.53 21.02 -9.80
CA ASP A 172 -12.05 21.20 -8.45
C ASP A 172 -10.87 21.38 -7.47
N LEU A 173 -10.98 22.38 -6.59
CA LEU A 173 -10.00 22.67 -5.55
C LEU A 173 -9.78 21.46 -4.62
N LYS A 174 -10.76 20.55 -4.49
CA LYS A 174 -10.60 19.29 -3.74
C LYS A 174 -9.40 18.45 -4.26
N PHE A 175 -9.08 18.51 -5.55
CA PHE A 175 -7.93 17.79 -6.11
C PHE A 175 -6.58 18.36 -5.67
N LEU A 176 -6.51 19.62 -5.23
CA LEU A 176 -5.28 20.21 -4.68
C LEU A 176 -4.78 19.39 -3.49
N LEU A 177 -5.69 18.87 -2.67
CA LEU A 177 -5.35 18.02 -1.53
C LEU A 177 -4.69 16.70 -2.00
N VAL A 178 -5.16 16.10 -3.09
CA VAL A 178 -4.54 14.91 -3.70
C VAL A 178 -3.13 15.24 -4.21
N PHE A 179 -2.97 16.35 -4.92
CA PHE A 179 -1.68 16.79 -5.46
C PHE A 179 -0.64 17.14 -4.40
N ILE A 180 -1.05 17.48 -3.17
CA ILE A 180 -0.12 17.73 -2.05
C ILE A 180 0.12 16.46 -1.26
N VAL A 181 -0.93 15.73 -0.88
CA VAL A 181 -0.82 14.59 0.05
C VAL A 181 -0.14 13.40 -0.62
N VAL A 182 -0.47 13.05 -1.87
CA VAL A 182 0.13 11.90 -2.57
C VAL A 182 1.65 12.06 -2.71
N PRO A 183 2.21 13.18 -3.24
CA PRO A 183 3.65 13.32 -3.35
C PRO A 183 4.34 13.42 -1.99
N THR A 184 3.70 14.05 -1.00
CA THR A 184 4.22 14.11 0.38
C THR A 184 4.33 12.72 0.98
N TYR A 185 3.31 11.87 0.81
CA TYR A 185 3.32 10.48 1.25
C TYR A 185 4.51 9.71 0.68
N PHE A 186 4.76 9.80 -0.63
CA PHE A 186 5.88 9.11 -1.26
C PHE A 186 7.23 9.68 -0.79
N THR A 187 7.32 11.00 -0.67
CA THR A 187 8.53 11.69 -0.19
C THR A 187 8.90 11.23 1.22
N VAL A 188 7.91 11.19 2.14
CA VAL A 188 8.12 10.74 3.52
C VAL A 188 8.54 9.27 3.55
N ASN A 189 7.87 8.39 2.80
CA ASN A 189 8.24 6.97 2.72
C ASN A 189 9.68 6.77 2.23
N TYR A 190 10.03 7.38 1.08
CA TYR A 190 11.37 7.26 0.53
C TYR A 190 12.44 7.90 1.41
N PHE A 191 12.13 9.02 2.07
CA PHE A 191 13.02 9.61 3.05
C PHE A 191 13.35 8.63 4.18
N PHE A 192 12.36 7.95 4.75
CA PHE A 192 12.58 6.94 5.80
C PHE A 192 13.39 5.75 5.30
N ILE A 193 13.11 5.24 4.10
CA ILE A 193 13.88 4.14 3.49
C ILE A 193 15.36 4.55 3.38
N ILE A 194 15.63 5.71 2.77
CA ILE A 194 16.99 6.22 2.59
C ILE A 194 17.68 6.44 3.94
N TYR A 195 16.98 7.03 4.91
CA TYR A 195 17.48 7.28 6.26
C TYR A 195 17.92 5.99 6.95
N PHE A 196 17.04 4.99 7.04
CA PHE A 196 17.34 3.74 7.74
C PHE A 196 18.40 2.92 7.01
N VAL A 197 18.39 2.89 5.68
CA VAL A 197 19.41 2.17 4.89
C VAL A 197 20.78 2.82 5.05
N ARG A 198 20.88 4.15 5.06
CA ARG A 198 22.15 4.86 5.31
C ARG A 198 22.68 4.58 6.72
N LYS A 199 21.83 4.72 7.74
CA LYS A 199 22.17 4.41 9.13
C LYS A 199 22.63 2.96 9.31
N TYR A 200 21.93 2.02 8.68
CA TYR A 200 22.29 0.60 8.68
C TYR A 200 23.67 0.36 8.05
N LYS A 201 23.94 0.94 6.87
CA LYS A 201 25.25 0.79 6.19
C LYS A 201 26.41 1.35 7.03
N LEU A 202 26.20 2.49 7.70
CA LEU A 202 27.20 3.08 8.59
C LEU A 202 27.50 2.16 9.78
N TYR A 203 26.45 1.65 10.43
CA TYR A 203 26.59 0.75 11.57
C TYR A 203 27.38 -0.52 11.24
N ILE A 204 27.07 -1.17 10.10
CA ILE A 204 27.78 -2.37 9.64
C ILE A 204 29.26 -2.05 9.35
N LYS A 205 29.55 -0.88 8.76
CA LYS A 205 30.94 -0.46 8.49
C LYS A 205 31.74 -0.25 9.78
N GLU A 206 31.12 0.33 10.80
CA GLU A 206 31.75 0.58 12.11
C GLU A 206 31.99 -0.69 12.93
N HIS A 207 31.13 -1.71 12.78
CA HIS A 207 31.18 -2.95 13.57
C HIS A 207 31.63 -4.17 12.75
N LYS A 208 32.35 -3.93 11.65
CA LYS A 208 32.76 -4.98 10.69
C LYS A 208 33.55 -6.10 11.35
N ASP A 209 34.34 -5.79 12.36
CA ASP A 209 35.23 -6.75 13.03
C ASP A 209 34.49 -7.68 14.01
N ILE A 210 33.25 -7.34 14.37
CA ILE A 210 32.43 -8.09 15.36
C ILE A 210 31.39 -8.97 14.64
N ILE A 211 30.98 -8.60 13.43
CA ILE A 211 29.90 -9.28 12.69
C ILE A 211 30.48 -10.36 11.78
N SER A 212 29.96 -11.58 11.87
CA SER A 212 30.37 -12.65 10.96
C SER A 212 29.98 -12.33 9.51
N THR A 213 30.85 -12.68 8.56
CA THR A 213 30.65 -12.48 7.12
C THR A 213 29.34 -13.09 6.61
N GLN A 214 28.94 -14.24 7.18
CA GLN A 214 27.67 -14.89 6.86
C GLN A 214 26.46 -14.08 7.35
N THR A 215 26.53 -13.49 8.54
CA THR A 215 25.47 -12.63 9.09
C THR A 215 25.34 -11.33 8.31
N GLU A 216 26.46 -10.74 7.89
CA GLU A 216 26.49 -9.56 7.03
C GLU A 216 25.80 -9.85 5.69
N LYS A 217 26.18 -10.95 5.02
CA LYS A 217 25.62 -11.35 3.72
C LYS A 217 24.10 -11.53 3.78
N ILE A 218 23.61 -12.27 4.77
CA ILE A 218 22.17 -12.52 4.94
C ILE A 218 21.42 -11.19 5.16
N ASN A 219 21.92 -10.31 6.03
CA ASN A 219 21.25 -9.04 6.29
C ASN A 219 21.25 -8.12 5.06
N LYS A 220 22.33 -8.11 4.28
CA LYS A 220 22.41 -7.34 3.03
C LYS A 220 21.36 -7.81 2.02
N GLU A 221 21.24 -9.12 1.82
CA GLU A 221 20.22 -9.71 0.93
C GLU A 221 18.80 -9.37 1.39
N PHE A 222 18.49 -9.52 2.69
CA PHE A 222 17.20 -9.14 3.24
C PHE A 222 16.88 -7.66 3.04
N MET A 223 17.85 -6.78 3.28
CA MET A 223 17.67 -5.34 3.11
C MET A 223 17.43 -4.98 1.65
N THR A 224 18.15 -5.61 0.71
CA THR A 224 17.91 -5.43 -0.72
C THR A 224 16.50 -5.86 -1.13
N ILE A 225 16.02 -7.02 -0.64
CA ILE A 225 14.65 -7.48 -0.92
C ILE A 225 13.62 -6.46 -0.42
N LEU A 226 13.76 -5.97 0.81
CA LEU A 226 12.83 -4.99 1.38
C LEU A 226 12.85 -3.66 0.63
N ILE A 227 14.03 -3.20 0.20
CA ILE A 227 14.16 -2.00 -0.63
C ILE A 227 13.43 -2.21 -1.95
N VAL A 228 13.66 -3.31 -2.66
CA VAL A 228 12.98 -3.61 -3.91
C VAL A 228 11.47 -3.63 -3.71
N GLN A 229 10.98 -4.33 -2.68
CA GLN A 229 9.54 -4.36 -2.34
C GLN A 229 8.95 -2.98 -2.05
N ALA A 230 9.73 -2.07 -1.47
CA ALA A 230 9.27 -0.71 -1.19
C ALA A 230 9.19 0.18 -2.45
N PHE A 231 10.00 -0.10 -3.47
CA PHE A 231 10.00 0.63 -4.75
C PHE A 231 9.13 -0.03 -5.83
N THR A 232 8.85 -1.32 -5.72
CA THR A 232 7.97 -2.08 -6.62
C THR A 232 6.81 -2.69 -5.81
N PRO A 233 5.77 -1.90 -5.50
CA PRO A 233 4.58 -2.46 -4.87
C PRO A 233 3.94 -3.54 -5.75
N ALA A 234 3.54 -4.63 -5.10
CA ALA A 234 2.88 -5.78 -5.71
C ALA A 234 1.38 -5.58 -5.90
#